data_AF-A0A849Q153-F1
#
_entry.id   AF-A0A849Q153-F1
#
_cell.length_a   1.000
_cell.length_b   1.000
_cell.length_c   1.000
_cell.angle_alpha   90.00
_cell.angle_beta   90.00
_cell.angle_gamma   90.00
#
_symmetry.space_group_name_H-M   'P 1'
#
loop_
_entity.id
_entity.type
_entity.pdbx_description
1 polymer ?
#
loop_
_entity_poly.entity_id
_entity_poly.type
_entity_poly.pdbx_seq_one_letter_code
_entity_poly.pdbx_strand_id
1 'polypeptide(L)'
;MIDVAGIIAENILYIAMVTLGGMLISWSVHFVPVGGAPAAMAQATGIGTGTVQLAAGAGLTGLVTAGAVMAVSDSPLLVVASGGVGAMIMISVTMIVATWVYVYGVGVPPASAKVDYDPITKDRQDIYVSQGTEGHGLPTVSFVSGVIGGALGGFGGSVIYFALMSTS
;
A
#
# COMPACT_ATOMS: atom_id res chain seq x y z
N MET A 1 -35.36 16.96 18.62
CA MET A 1 -34.05 16.36 19.00
C MET A 1 -33.59 15.53 17.80
N ILE A 2 -32.32 15.63 17.40
CA ILE A 2 -31.78 14.72 16.38
C ILE A 2 -31.78 13.32 17.01
N ASP A 3 -32.48 12.38 16.37
CA ASP A 3 -32.46 10.98 16.77
C ASP A 3 -31.16 10.33 16.27
N VAL A 4 -30.08 10.58 17.01
CA VAL A 4 -28.75 10.04 16.71
C VAL A 4 -28.77 8.51 16.72
N ALA A 5 -29.57 7.89 17.59
CA ALA A 5 -29.66 6.45 17.70
C ALA A 5 -30.35 5.82 16.47
N GLY A 6 -31.43 6.44 15.98
CA GLY A 6 -32.11 6.04 14.75
C GLY A 6 -31.20 6.14 13.52
N ILE A 7 -30.48 7.26 13.37
CA ILE A 7 -29.55 7.47 12.24
C ILE A 7 -28.43 6.42 12.22
N ILE A 8 -27.88 6.09 13.39
CA ILE A 8 -26.83 5.06 13.50
C ILE A 8 -27.38 3.68 13.18
N ALA A 9 -28.59 3.34 13.65
CA ALA A 9 -29.21 2.04 13.42
C ALA A 9 -29.49 1.80 11.91
N GLU A 10 -29.94 2.83 11.18
CA GLU A 10 -30.22 2.75 9.74
C GLU A 10 -28.94 2.62 8.90
N ASN A 11 -27.83 3.25 9.34
CA ASN A 11 -26.58 3.31 8.59
C ASN A 11 -25.48 2.37 9.10
N ILE A 12 -25.81 1.46 10.03
CA ILE A 12 -24.83 0.64 10.74
C ILE A 12 -23.95 -0.20 9.79
N LEU A 13 -24.53 -0.66 8.68
CA LEU A 13 -23.82 -1.42 7.66
C LEU A 13 -22.75 -0.58 6.94
N TYR A 14 -23.08 0.65 6.55
CA TYR A 14 -22.15 1.56 5.88
C TYR A 14 -21.06 2.05 6.82
N ILE A 15 -21.40 2.31 8.09
CA ILE A 15 -20.42 2.62 9.14
C ILE A 15 -19.44 1.46 9.32
N ALA A 16 -19.94 0.21 9.33
CA ALA A 16 -19.10 -0.98 9.41
C ALA A 16 -18.17 -1.11 8.20
N MET A 17 -18.67 -0.86 6.98
CA MET A 17 -17.87 -0.90 5.75
C MET A 17 -16.77 0.18 5.72
N VAL A 18 -17.08 1.41 6.14
CA VAL A 18 -16.08 2.49 6.23
C VAL A 18 -15.01 2.16 7.27
N THR A 19 -15.42 1.61 8.41
CA THR A 19 -14.49 1.17 9.46
C THR A 19 -13.60 0.03 8.95
N LEU A 20 -14.18 -0.94 8.25
CA LEU A 20 -13.43 -2.04 7.62
C LEU A 20 -12.44 -1.53 6.57
N GLY A 21 -12.85 -0.60 5.72
CA GLY A 21 -11.97 -0.01 4.72
C GLY A 21 -10.81 0.78 5.36
N GLY A 22 -11.09 1.52 6.44
CA GLY A 22 -10.07 2.20 7.23
C GLY A 22 -9.07 1.20 7.85
N MET A 23 -9.57 0.11 8.43
CA MET A 23 -8.73 -0.97 8.96
C MET A 23 -7.85 -1.61 7.89
N LEU A 24 -8.38 -1.86 6.69
CA LEU A 24 -7.62 -2.42 5.57
C LEU A 24 -6.49 -1.48 5.11
N ILE A 25 -6.76 -0.17 5.03
CA ILE A 25 -5.74 0.84 4.72
C ILE A 25 -4.67 0.87 5.82
N SER A 26 -5.07 0.87 7.09
CA SER A 26 -4.11 0.83 8.21
C SER A 26 -3.31 -0.48 8.25
N TRP A 27 -3.91 -1.61 7.87
CA TRP A 27 -3.21 -2.89 7.82
C TRP A 27 -2.16 -2.92 6.70
N SER A 28 -2.42 -2.24 5.58
CA SER A 28 -1.52 -2.19 4.42
C SER A 28 -0.09 -1.74 4.77
N VAL A 29 0.08 -0.86 5.76
CA VAL A 29 1.40 -0.32 6.16
C VAL A 29 2.37 -1.40 6.65
N HIS A 30 1.86 -2.54 7.11
CA HIS A 30 2.69 -3.67 7.57
C HIS A 30 3.29 -4.47 6.41
N PHE A 31 2.64 -4.38 5.23
CA PHE A 31 3.09 -5.04 4.01
C PHE A 31 3.85 -4.08 3.09
N VAL A 32 3.54 -2.79 3.12
CA VAL A 32 4.35 -1.79 2.40
C VAL A 32 5.73 -1.76 3.05
N PRO A 33 6.78 -2.21 2.34
CA PRO A 33 8.09 -2.38 2.93
C PRO A 33 8.63 -1.01 3.35
N VAL A 34 8.82 -0.81 4.65
CA VAL A 34 9.87 0.08 5.13
C VAL A 34 11.17 -0.68 4.82
N GLY A 35 11.71 -0.52 3.62
CA GLY A 35 12.97 -1.15 3.22
C GLY A 35 14.00 -0.88 4.32
N GLY A 36 14.36 -1.93 5.07
CA GLY A 36 15.13 -1.76 6.29
C GLY A 36 16.46 -1.13 5.96
N ALA A 37 16.77 0.02 6.56
CA ALA A 37 17.89 0.96 6.34
C ALA A 37 17.84 1.91 5.11
N PRO A 38 17.51 1.57 3.86
CA PRO A 38 17.54 2.48 2.70
C PRO A 38 16.29 3.31 2.56
N ALA A 39 15.13 2.77 2.92
CA ALA A 39 13.93 3.59 3.03
C ALA A 39 14.11 4.63 4.16
N ALA A 40 14.88 4.29 5.20
CA ALA A 40 15.23 5.18 6.31
C ALA A 40 16.42 6.12 6.02
N MET A 41 17.41 5.72 5.21
CA MET A 41 18.65 6.47 4.95
C MET A 41 18.58 7.34 3.68
N ALA A 42 17.65 7.07 2.76
CA ALA A 42 17.27 8.04 1.72
C ALA A 42 16.37 9.16 2.26
N GLN A 43 15.79 8.98 3.44
CA GLN A 43 15.16 10.03 4.24
C GLN A 43 16.24 10.79 5.03
N ALA A 44 17.06 11.57 4.33
CA ALA A 44 17.75 12.67 4.98
C ALA A 44 16.68 13.59 5.61
N THR A 45 16.77 13.77 6.93
CA THR A 45 15.88 14.56 7.82
C THR A 45 14.53 13.93 8.20
N GLY A 46 14.50 13.15 9.28
CA GLY A 46 13.47 13.26 10.33
C GLY A 46 11.98 13.05 10.00
N ILE A 47 11.58 12.49 8.86
CA ILE A 47 10.17 12.23 8.53
C ILE A 47 9.93 10.73 8.28
N GLY A 48 9.46 10.03 9.32
CA GLY A 48 9.08 8.60 9.26
C GLY A 48 7.73 8.31 8.57
N THR A 49 7.27 9.15 7.64
CA THR A 49 5.89 9.09 7.10
C THR A 49 5.76 8.34 5.78
N GLY A 50 6.83 7.81 5.19
CA GLY A 50 6.80 7.24 3.84
C GLY A 50 5.80 6.09 3.64
N THR A 51 5.73 5.13 4.56
CA THR A 51 4.81 3.99 4.43
C THR A 51 3.36 4.36 4.70
N VAL A 52 3.11 5.27 5.64
CA VAL A 52 1.77 5.82 5.89
C VAL A 52 1.30 6.67 4.71
N GLN A 53 2.19 7.44 4.09
CA GLN A 53 1.90 8.24 2.90
C GLN A 53 1.62 7.36 1.67
N LEU A 54 2.38 6.26 1.49
CA LEU A 54 2.11 5.27 0.44
C LEU A 54 0.79 4.52 0.69
N ALA A 55 0.47 4.17 1.94
CA ALA A 55 -0.81 3.56 2.30
C ALA A 55 -2.00 4.52 2.07
N ALA A 56 -1.85 5.80 2.45
CA ALA A 56 -2.83 6.84 2.14
C ALA A 56 -2.99 7.02 0.62
N GLY A 57 -1.87 7.02 -0.12
CA GLY A 57 -1.89 7.06 -1.59
C GLY A 57 -2.55 5.83 -2.21
N ALA A 58 -2.34 4.64 -1.67
CA ALA A 58 -2.99 3.41 -2.10
C ALA A 58 -4.51 3.46 -1.83
N GLY A 59 -4.92 3.94 -0.65
CA GLY A 59 -6.34 4.19 -0.32
C GLY A 59 -7.00 5.20 -1.25
N LEU A 60 -6.35 6.33 -1.52
CA LEU A 60 -6.82 7.35 -2.48
C LEU A 60 -6.91 6.79 -3.91
N THR A 61 -5.91 6.03 -4.35
CA THR A 61 -5.93 5.36 -5.66
C THR A 61 -7.10 4.38 -5.73
N GLY A 62 -7.36 3.64 -4.65
CA GLY A 62 -8.53 2.75 -4.52
C GLY A 62 -9.85 3.49 -4.66
N LEU A 63 -10.01 4.64 -4.00
CA LEU A 63 -11.20 5.49 -4.11
C LEU A 63 -11.42 5.97 -5.56
N VAL A 64 -10.39 6.49 -6.21
CA VAL A 64 -10.47 7.04 -7.58
C VAL A 64 -10.77 5.95 -8.61
N THR A 65 -10.11 4.81 -8.52
CA THR A 65 -10.32 3.69 -9.45
C THR A 65 -11.67 3.01 -9.24
N ALA A 66 -12.15 2.92 -7.99
CA ALA A 66 -13.51 2.49 -7.70
C ALA A 66 -14.56 3.41 -8.33
N GLY A 67 -14.39 4.73 -8.21
CA GLY A 67 -15.28 5.71 -8.85
C GLY A 67 -15.30 5.63 -10.37
N ALA A 68 -14.14 5.45 -10.99
CA ALA A 68 -14.06 5.27 -12.45
C ALA A 68 -14.80 4.02 -12.92
N VAL A 69 -14.73 2.91 -12.18
CA VAL A 69 -15.39 1.65 -12.56
C VAL A 69 -16.88 1.64 -12.23
N MET A 70 -17.29 2.29 -11.14
CA MET A 70 -18.71 2.41 -10.79
C MET A 70 -19.50 3.25 -11.82
N ALA A 71 -18.83 4.11 -12.58
CA ALA A 71 -19.45 4.85 -13.70
C ALA A 71 -19.80 3.96 -14.90
N VAL A 72 -19.25 2.75 -15.00
CA VAL A 72 -19.41 1.85 -16.16
C VAL A 72 -19.83 0.43 -15.77
N SER A 73 -19.91 0.11 -14.48
CA SER A 73 -20.27 -1.21 -13.99
C SER A 73 -20.96 -1.13 -12.63
N ASP A 74 -22.10 -1.81 -12.52
CA ASP A 74 -22.85 -1.96 -11.28
C ASP A 74 -22.37 -3.15 -10.41
N SER A 75 -21.33 -3.87 -10.84
CA SER A 75 -20.83 -5.04 -10.10
C SER A 75 -19.97 -4.59 -8.91
N PRO A 76 -20.42 -4.82 -7.66
CA PRO A 76 -19.68 -4.37 -6.47
C PRO A 76 -18.32 -5.05 -6.34
N LEU A 77 -18.21 -6.31 -6.79
CA LEU A 77 -16.94 -7.03 -6.79
C LEU A 77 -15.94 -6.41 -7.77
N LEU A 78 -16.42 -5.96 -8.95
CA LEU A 78 -15.57 -5.35 -9.96
C LEU A 78 -15.03 -3.99 -9.49
N VAL A 79 -15.88 -3.21 -8.81
CA VAL A 79 -15.52 -1.91 -8.20
C VAL A 79 -14.48 -2.08 -7.09
N VAL A 80 -14.64 -3.08 -6.23
CA VAL A 80 -13.66 -3.36 -5.18
C VAL A 80 -12.34 -3.87 -5.77
N ALA A 81 -12.42 -4.79 -6.73
CA ALA A 81 -11.27 -5.37 -7.41
C ALA A 81 -10.45 -4.34 -8.18
N SER A 82 -11.11 -3.41 -8.88
CA SER A 82 -10.42 -2.33 -9.60
C SER A 82 -9.65 -1.41 -8.66
N GLY A 83 -10.22 -1.14 -7.48
CA GLY A 83 -9.57 -0.46 -6.36
C GLY A 83 -8.22 -1.06 -5.99
N GLY A 84 -8.23 -2.36 -5.69
CA GLY A 84 -7.03 -3.11 -5.34
C GLY A 84 -6.00 -3.15 -6.47
N VAL A 85 -6.44 -3.43 -7.70
CA VAL A 85 -5.55 -3.49 -8.87
C VAL A 85 -4.93 -2.13 -9.20
N GLY A 86 -5.71 -1.05 -9.15
CA GLY A 86 -5.21 0.30 -9.36
C GLY A 86 -4.11 0.67 -8.37
N ALA A 87 -4.32 0.35 -7.09
CA ALA A 87 -3.32 0.59 -6.06
C ALA A 87 -2.08 -0.32 -6.19
N MET A 88 -2.25 -1.59 -6.60
CA MET A 88 -1.12 -2.48 -6.93
C MET A 88 -0.25 -1.92 -8.05
N ILE A 89 -0.87 -1.41 -9.13
CA ILE A 89 -0.15 -0.80 -10.25
C ILE A 89 0.61 0.43 -9.78
N MET A 90 -0.05 1.31 -9.02
CA MET A 90 0.59 2.53 -8.48
C MET A 90 1.83 2.17 -7.65
N ILE A 91 1.70 1.28 -6.67
CA ILE A 91 2.83 0.86 -5.83
C ILE A 91 3.92 0.18 -6.65
N SER A 92 3.57 -0.71 -7.58
CA SER A 92 4.53 -1.38 -8.45
C SER A 92 5.36 -0.37 -9.25
N VAL A 93 4.71 0.61 -9.88
CA VAL A 93 5.39 1.64 -10.67
C VAL A 93 6.28 2.51 -9.78
N THR A 94 5.78 2.95 -8.61
CA THR A 94 6.57 3.73 -7.66
C THR A 94 7.83 2.98 -7.23
N MET A 95 7.72 1.68 -6.95
CA MET A 95 8.85 0.86 -6.52
C MET A 95 9.85 0.58 -7.65
N ILE A 96 9.40 0.42 -8.90
CA ILE A 96 10.30 0.29 -10.07
C ILE A 96 11.11 1.58 -10.25
N VAL A 97 10.44 2.74 -10.25
CA VAL A 97 11.11 4.04 -10.40
C VAL A 97 12.08 4.29 -9.25
N ALA A 98 11.67 3.99 -8.02
CA ALA A 98 12.55 4.11 -6.86
C ALA A 98 13.77 3.19 -6.98
N THR A 99 13.62 1.98 -7.51
CA THR A 99 14.75 1.07 -7.77
C THR A 99 15.74 1.68 -8.78
N TRP A 100 15.24 2.31 -9.86
CA TRP A 100 16.11 3.01 -10.81
C TRP A 100 16.86 4.17 -10.16
N VAL A 101 16.19 4.96 -9.32
CA VAL A 101 16.83 6.06 -8.58
C VAL A 101 17.89 5.53 -7.62
N TYR A 102 17.62 4.46 -6.88
CA TYR A 102 18.59 3.89 -5.94
C TYR A 102 19.81 3.29 -6.64
N VAL A 103 19.59 2.51 -7.70
CA VAL A 103 20.68 1.83 -8.41
C VAL A 103 21.49 2.80 -9.26
N TYR A 104 20.85 3.64 -10.07
CA TYR A 104 21.53 4.51 -11.04
C TYR A 104 21.79 5.92 -10.53
N GLY A 105 20.95 6.44 -9.62
CA GLY A 105 21.11 7.77 -9.05
C GLY A 105 22.03 7.79 -7.82
N VAL A 106 21.88 6.82 -6.93
CA VAL A 106 22.62 6.78 -5.65
C VAL A 106 23.72 5.72 -5.65
N GLY A 107 23.65 4.70 -6.52
CA GLY A 107 24.65 3.62 -6.59
C GLY A 107 24.49 2.57 -5.50
N VAL A 108 23.29 2.42 -4.94
CA VAL A 108 23.01 1.49 -3.83
C VAL A 108 22.42 0.19 -4.40
N PRO A 109 23.02 -0.98 -4.11
CA PRO A 109 22.50 -2.26 -4.58
C PRO A 109 21.19 -2.64 -3.84
N PRO A 110 20.19 -3.23 -4.49
CA PRO A 110 19.00 -3.74 -3.81
C PRO A 110 19.34 -5.04 -3.07
N ALA A 111 19.33 -5.02 -1.74
CA ALA A 111 19.61 -6.17 -0.88
C ALA A 111 18.75 -6.14 0.39
N SER A 112 18.39 -7.29 0.93
CA SER A 112 17.65 -7.47 2.17
C SER A 112 18.55 -8.12 3.20
N ALA A 113 18.53 -7.62 4.44
CA ALA A 113 19.23 -8.28 5.54
C ALA A 113 18.36 -9.35 6.23
N LYS A 114 17.12 -9.57 5.76
CA LYS A 114 16.16 -10.49 6.40
C LYS A 114 16.42 -11.96 6.05
N VAL A 115 17.06 -12.21 4.92
CA VAL A 115 17.32 -13.54 4.36
C VAL A 115 18.66 -13.52 3.65
N ASP A 116 19.50 -14.53 3.88
CA ASP A 116 20.84 -14.60 3.27
C ASP A 116 20.79 -14.76 1.74
N TYR A 117 19.74 -15.43 1.26
CA TYR A 117 19.47 -15.65 -0.16
C TYR A 117 18.09 -15.11 -0.51
N ASP A 118 17.98 -14.40 -1.63
CA ASP A 118 16.69 -13.96 -2.16
C ASP A 118 15.80 -15.20 -2.43
N PRO A 119 14.60 -15.30 -1.84
CA PRO A 119 13.69 -16.41 -2.10
C PRO A 119 13.27 -16.55 -3.58
N ILE A 120 13.35 -15.45 -4.35
CA ILE A 120 12.91 -15.38 -5.74
C ILE A 120 14.10 -15.58 -6.68
N THR A 121 15.15 -14.76 -6.56
CA THR A 121 16.30 -14.82 -7.49
C THR A 121 17.38 -15.80 -7.06
N LYS A 122 17.37 -16.25 -5.80
CA LYS A 122 18.43 -17.05 -5.15
C LYS A 122 19.79 -16.36 -5.10
N ASP A 123 19.82 -15.05 -5.34
CA ASP A 123 21.04 -14.27 -5.19
C ASP A 123 21.40 -14.13 -3.72
N ARG A 124 22.70 -14.21 -3.44
CA ARG A 124 23.24 -14.04 -2.11
C ARG A 124 23.24 -12.55 -1.74
N GLN A 125 22.51 -12.17 -0.68
CA GLN A 125 22.27 -10.77 -0.31
C GLN A 125 23.13 -10.28 0.86
N ASP A 126 23.55 -11.19 1.75
CA ASP A 126 24.38 -10.90 2.94
C ASP A 126 25.68 -10.13 2.61
N ILE A 127 26.32 -10.42 1.48
CA ILE A 127 27.55 -9.76 1.03
C ILE A 127 27.36 -8.29 0.63
N TYR A 128 26.13 -7.87 0.34
CA TYR A 128 25.79 -6.51 -0.09
C TYR A 128 25.16 -5.67 1.02
N VAL A 129 25.06 -6.23 2.24
CA VAL A 129 24.50 -5.55 3.41
C VAL A 129 25.63 -5.01 4.29
N SER A 130 25.67 -3.68 4.45
CA SER A 130 26.53 -3.01 5.42
C SER A 130 26.15 -3.39 6.87
N GLN A 131 27.16 -3.49 7.74
CA GLN A 131 26.96 -3.94 9.11
C GLN A 131 26.04 -2.99 9.89
N GLY A 132 25.07 -3.56 10.62
CA GLY A 132 24.10 -2.79 11.41
C GLY A 132 22.93 -2.22 10.61
N THR A 133 22.79 -2.58 9.33
CA THR A 133 21.66 -2.19 8.49
C THR A 133 20.72 -3.36 8.20
N GLU A 134 19.48 -3.04 7.85
CA GLU A 134 18.42 -4.04 7.60
C GLU A 134 18.22 -4.31 6.08
N GLY A 135 19.14 -3.82 5.22
CA GLY A 135 19.04 -3.90 3.76
C GLY A 135 19.57 -2.67 3.01
N HIS A 136 19.52 -2.74 1.66
CA HIS A 136 19.92 -1.74 0.65
C HIS A 136 18.85 -1.63 -0.46
N GLY A 137 18.55 -0.41 -0.94
CA GLY A 137 17.50 -0.12 -1.93
C GLY A 137 16.13 -0.75 -1.68
N LEU A 138 15.55 -1.31 -2.75
CA LEU A 138 14.27 -2.03 -2.77
C LEU A 138 14.50 -3.46 -3.27
N PRO A 139 14.75 -4.44 -2.38
CA PRO A 139 14.95 -5.82 -2.78
C PRO A 139 13.66 -6.49 -3.26
N THR A 140 13.77 -7.59 -4.01
CA THR A 140 12.64 -8.31 -4.63
C THR A 140 11.57 -8.72 -3.62
N VAL A 141 11.99 -9.14 -2.42
CA VAL A 141 11.09 -9.49 -1.30
C VAL A 141 10.23 -8.32 -0.85
N SER A 142 10.82 -7.12 -0.80
CA SER A 142 10.11 -5.89 -0.47
C SER A 142 9.12 -5.54 -1.58
N PHE A 143 9.50 -5.71 -2.85
CA PHE A 143 8.60 -5.50 -3.99
C PHE A 143 7.31 -6.31 -3.87
N VAL A 144 7.44 -7.63 -3.66
CA VAL A 144 6.27 -8.51 -3.54
C VAL A 144 5.40 -8.14 -2.33
N SER A 145 6.02 -7.90 -1.17
CA SER A 145 5.29 -7.44 0.02
C SER A 145 4.57 -6.11 -0.23
N GLY A 146 5.23 -5.17 -0.90
CA GLY A 146 4.68 -3.86 -1.22
C GLY A 146 3.47 -3.91 -2.13
N VAL A 147 3.50 -4.78 -3.15
CA VAL A 147 2.34 -5.01 -4.04
C VAL A 147 1.15 -5.55 -3.25
N ILE A 148 1.37 -6.49 -2.32
CA ILE A 148 0.31 -7.01 -1.44
C ILE A 148 -0.25 -5.88 -0.54
N GLY A 149 0.62 -5.04 0.02
CA GLY A 149 0.21 -3.86 0.76
C GLY A 149 -0.62 -2.89 -0.08
N GLY A 150 -0.19 -2.61 -1.32
CA GLY A 150 -0.93 -1.80 -2.27
C GLY A 150 -2.34 -2.34 -2.55
N ALA A 151 -2.47 -3.65 -2.77
CA ALA A 151 -3.78 -4.30 -2.91
C ALA A 151 -4.68 -4.07 -1.70
N LEU A 152 -4.18 -4.31 -0.48
CA LEU A 152 -4.96 -4.14 0.75
C LEU A 152 -5.40 -2.68 0.95
N GLY A 153 -4.50 -1.72 0.70
CA GLY A 153 -4.82 -0.29 0.74
C GLY A 153 -5.88 0.10 -0.31
N GLY A 154 -5.74 -0.41 -1.53
CA GLY A 154 -6.69 -0.18 -2.62
C GLY A 154 -8.06 -0.78 -2.37
N PHE A 155 -8.12 -2.00 -1.81
CA PHE A 155 -9.38 -2.62 -1.38
C PHE A 155 -10.05 -1.82 -0.27
N GLY A 156 -9.29 -1.33 0.71
CA GLY A 156 -9.84 -0.49 1.76
C GLY A 156 -10.43 0.81 1.21
N GLY A 157 -9.73 1.45 0.28
CA GLY A 157 -10.22 2.65 -0.42
C GLY A 157 -11.49 2.39 -1.22
N SER A 158 -11.54 1.32 -2.02
CA SER A 158 -12.72 1.02 -2.83
C SER A 158 -13.95 0.62 -2.03
N VAL A 159 -13.78 -0.06 -0.89
CA VAL A 159 -14.87 -0.37 0.05
C VAL A 159 -15.44 0.90 0.67
N ILE A 160 -14.60 1.88 1.05
CA ILE A 160 -15.06 3.19 1.53
C ILE A 160 -15.85 3.90 0.44
N TYR A 161 -15.33 3.93 -0.80
CA TYR A 161 -16.02 4.57 -1.91
C TYR A 161 -17.40 3.96 -2.15
N PHE A 162 -17.49 2.63 -2.17
CA PHE A 162 -18.74 1.90 -2.34
C PHE A 162 -19.75 2.22 -1.24
N ALA A 163 -19.31 2.23 0.03
CA ALA A 163 -20.18 2.54 1.17
C ALA A 163 -20.73 3.98 1.11
N LEU A 164 -19.91 4.94 0.71
CA LEU A 164 -20.31 6.34 0.58
C LEU A 164 -21.30 6.57 -0.57
N MET A 165 -21.08 5.92 -1.72
CA MET A 165 -21.96 6.08 -2.88
C MET A 165 -23.27 5.28 -2.78
N SER A 166 -23.30 4.25 -1.93
CA SER A 166 -24.52 3.45 -1.70
C SER A 166 -25.38 3.98 -0.55
N THR A 167 -24.87 4.93 0.24
CA THR A 167 -25.64 5.62 1.28
C THR A 167 -26.65 6.56 0.60
N SER A 168 -27.95 6.34 0.87
CA SER A 168 -29.08 7.14 0.39
C SER A 168 -29.46 8.25 1.36
#